data_AF-A0A849H5L8-F1
#
_entry.id   AF-A0A849H5L8-F1
#
_cell.length_a   1.000
_cell.length_b   1.000
_cell.length_c   1.000
_cell.angle_alpha   90.00
_cell.angle_beta   90.00
_cell.angle_gamma   90.00
#
_symmetry.space_group_name_H-M   'P 1'
#
loop_
_entity.id
_entity.type
_entity.pdbx_description
1 polymer ?
#
loop_
_entity_poly.entity_id
_entity_poly.type
_entity_poly.pdbx_seq_one_letter_code
_entity_poly.pdbx_strand_id
1 'polypeptide(L)'
;MRPGASRTGGILVEAIVTLLLLVLLVSTAWKTLAGHRQLVIDLAHRADGLETVRTLAWILGEEVSEGRPGSDWEVVETDSLSLRAFRGMGLIESGARVGRTVTVCFRGFRSPAPEKDSLLMLGGDGRWTAVDLEHRTRIGSDCSGAAGWWREEWTVSRASPDAVLARLFERGSYHLTDGALRYRRGLGGRQPLTAEVIETGSFISRSRPGDPFGWEITLRSQGRGSTPRPNGPVSTLPWRGGVW
;
A
#
# COMPACT_ATOMS: atom_id res chain seq x y z
N MET A 1 -80.93 34.63 -23.88
CA MET A 1 -80.58 33.58 -22.90
C MET A 1 -79.91 32.44 -23.64
N ARG A 2 -78.60 32.22 -23.45
CA ARG A 2 -77.89 31.04 -23.95
C ARG A 2 -77.63 30.10 -22.75
N PRO A 3 -77.95 28.80 -22.84
CA PRO A 3 -77.69 27.86 -21.76
C PRO A 3 -76.17 27.74 -21.54
N GLY A 4 -75.75 27.88 -20.28
CA GLY A 4 -74.37 27.73 -19.86
C GLY A 4 -73.90 26.31 -20.09
N ALA A 5 -72.95 26.14 -21.01
CA ALA A 5 -72.32 24.87 -21.28
C ALA A 5 -71.67 24.32 -20.00
N SER A 6 -71.96 23.06 -19.68
CA SER A 6 -71.43 22.29 -18.56
C SER A 6 -69.90 22.19 -18.62
N ARG A 7 -69.20 23.12 -17.95
CA ARG A 7 -67.72 23.14 -17.81
C ARG A 7 -67.19 22.23 -16.70
N THR A 8 -68.06 21.59 -15.92
CA THR A 8 -67.69 20.84 -14.71
C THR A 8 -67.04 19.48 -15.00
N GLY A 9 -67.35 18.85 -16.14
CA GLY A 9 -66.80 17.53 -16.50
C GLY A 9 -65.32 17.57 -16.94
N GLY A 10 -64.87 18.69 -17.50
CA GLY A 10 -63.48 18.84 -17.97
C GLY A 10 -62.47 18.91 -16.83
N ILE A 11 -62.83 19.53 -15.70
CA ILE A 11 -61.93 19.77 -14.56
C ILE A 11 -61.50 18.45 -13.90
N LEU A 12 -62.41 17.47 -13.81
CA LEU A 12 -62.10 16.16 -13.22
C LEU A 12 -61.11 15.38 -14.10
N VAL A 13 -61.35 15.36 -15.42
CA VAL A 13 -60.47 14.66 -16.37
C VAL A 13 -59.09 15.30 -16.38
N GLU A 14 -59.02 16.63 -16.37
CA GLU A 14 -57.76 17.37 -16.30
C GLU A 14 -56.99 17.08 -15.01
N ALA A 15 -57.67 17.03 -13.86
CA ALA A 15 -57.05 16.67 -12.59
C ALA A 15 -56.50 15.24 -12.59
N ILE A 16 -57.24 14.28 -13.15
CA ILE A 16 -56.80 12.88 -13.27
C ILE A 16 -55.57 12.77 -14.18
N VAL A 17 -55.58 13.43 -15.34
CA VAL A 17 -54.43 13.43 -16.26
C VAL A 17 -53.21 14.08 -15.61
N THR A 18 -53.38 15.20 -14.92
CA THR A 18 -52.31 15.88 -14.19
C THR A 18 -51.72 14.98 -13.10
N LEU A 19 -52.57 14.31 -12.33
CA LEU A 19 -52.14 13.37 -11.29
C LEU A 19 -51.35 12.19 -11.88
N LEU A 20 -51.83 11.60 -12.99
CA LEU A 20 -51.13 10.50 -13.67
C LEU A 20 -49.76 10.94 -14.21
N LEU A 21 -49.68 12.13 -14.81
CA LEU A 21 -48.41 12.70 -15.27
C LEU A 21 -47.45 12.96 -14.11
N LEU A 22 -47.95 13.48 -12.98
CA LEU A 22 -47.13 13.71 -11.79
C LEU A 22 -46.59 12.39 -11.22
N VAL A 23 -47.42 11.36 -11.10
CA VAL A 23 -46.98 10.03 -10.62
C VAL A 23 -45.93 9.43 -11.55
N LEU A 24 -46.13 9.54 -12.87
CA LEU A 24 -45.15 9.09 -13.84
C LEU A 24 -43.82 9.85 -13.68
N LEU A 25 -43.85 11.18 -13.61
CA LEU A 25 -42.66 12.01 -13.41
C LEU A 25 -41.92 11.64 -12.12
N VAL A 26 -42.62 11.54 -10.99
CA VAL A 26 -42.01 11.14 -9.71
C VAL A 26 -41.41 9.73 -9.79
N SER A 27 -42.09 8.77 -10.43
CA SER A 27 -41.58 7.41 -10.58
C SER A 27 -40.33 7.34 -11.45
N THR A 28 -40.27 8.14 -12.53
CA THR A 28 -39.10 8.23 -13.40
C THR A 28 -37.94 8.91 -12.70
N ALA A 29 -38.19 10.01 -11.97
CA ALA A 29 -37.19 10.73 -11.17
C ALA A 29 -36.61 9.83 -10.06
N TRP A 30 -37.45 9.00 -9.43
CA TRP A 30 -36.98 8.06 -8.41
C TRP A 30 -36.08 6.97 -9.01
N LYS A 31 -36.48 6.39 -10.15
CA LYS A 31 -35.69 5.39 -10.85
C LYS A 31 -34.35 5.94 -11.32
N THR A 32 -34.33 7.16 -11.86
CA THR A 32 -33.07 7.80 -12.27
C THR A 32 -32.18 8.09 -11.08
N LEU A 33 -32.72 8.61 -9.97
CA LEU A 33 -31.96 8.86 -8.74
C LEU A 33 -31.37 7.56 -8.15
N ALA A 34 -32.16 6.49 -8.08
CA ALA A 34 -31.69 5.18 -7.64
C ALA A 34 -30.58 4.63 -8.56
N GLY A 35 -30.75 4.81 -9.88
CA GLY A 35 -29.71 4.46 -10.86
C GLY A 35 -28.42 5.25 -10.68
N HIS A 36 -28.49 6.56 -10.44
CA HIS A 36 -27.32 7.40 -10.19
C HIS A 36 -26.60 6.99 -8.91
N ARG A 37 -27.35 6.72 -7.83
CA ARG A 37 -26.76 6.23 -6.58
C ARG A 37 -26.00 4.92 -6.79
N GLN A 38 -26.57 3.97 -7.53
CA GLN A 38 -25.88 2.70 -7.81
C GLN A 38 -24.63 2.93 -8.66
N LEU A 39 -24.71 3.77 -9.70
CA LEU A 39 -23.55 4.09 -10.53
C LEU A 39 -22.42 4.75 -9.74
N VAL A 40 -22.74 5.65 -8.79
CA VAL A 40 -21.75 6.29 -7.92
C VAL A 40 -21.07 5.26 -7.02
N ILE A 41 -21.83 4.32 -6.44
CA ILE A 41 -21.28 3.23 -5.63
C ILE A 41 -20.35 2.34 -6.46
N ASP A 42 -20.80 1.94 -7.65
CA ASP A 42 -20.01 1.11 -8.58
C ASP A 42 -18.71 1.82 -8.99
N LEU A 43 -18.76 3.15 -9.22
CA LEU A 43 -17.59 3.96 -9.54
C LEU A 43 -16.63 4.08 -8.35
N ALA A 44 -17.14 4.25 -7.14
CA ALA A 44 -16.31 4.30 -5.93
C ALA A 44 -15.53 2.99 -5.73
N HIS A 45 -16.20 1.84 -5.84
CA HIS A 45 -15.52 0.54 -5.72
C HIS A 45 -14.48 0.30 -6.81
N ARG A 46 -14.73 0.75 -8.04
CA ARG A 46 -13.72 0.68 -9.11
C ARG A 46 -12.53 1.59 -8.82
N ALA A 47 -12.76 2.77 -8.25
CA ALA A 47 -11.69 3.67 -7.83
C ALA A 47 -10.83 3.01 -6.75
N ASP A 48 -11.44 2.42 -5.71
CA ASP A 48 -10.73 1.69 -4.66
C ASP A 48 -9.86 0.55 -5.21
N GLY A 49 -10.37 -0.19 -6.19
CA GLY A 49 -9.64 -1.26 -6.87
C GLY A 49 -8.42 -0.75 -7.64
N LEU A 50 -8.57 0.33 -8.41
CA LEU A 50 -7.48 0.95 -9.15
C LEU A 50 -6.44 1.58 -8.21
N GLU A 51 -6.87 2.20 -7.12
CA GLU A 51 -5.99 2.72 -6.09
C GLU A 51 -5.20 1.60 -5.41
N THR A 52 -5.86 0.48 -5.09
CA THR A 52 -5.21 -0.71 -4.53
C THR A 52 -4.10 -1.24 -5.45
N VAL A 53 -4.39 -1.39 -6.74
CA VAL A 53 -3.41 -1.81 -7.76
C VAL A 53 -2.24 -0.82 -7.85
N ARG A 54 -2.52 0.49 -7.84
CA ARG A 54 -1.49 1.54 -7.91
C ARG A 54 -0.61 1.55 -6.67
N THR A 55 -1.20 1.46 -5.48
CA THR A 55 -0.49 1.42 -4.20
C THR A 55 0.37 0.17 -4.10
N LEU A 56 -0.13 -0.99 -4.53
CA LEU A 56 0.67 -2.22 -4.63
C LEU A 56 1.87 -2.05 -5.55
N ALA A 57 1.65 -1.58 -6.77
CA ALA A 57 2.72 -1.37 -7.76
C ALA A 57 3.79 -0.41 -7.23
N TRP A 58 3.38 0.68 -6.58
CA TRP A 58 4.29 1.69 -6.07
C TRP A 58 5.05 1.21 -4.83
N ILE A 59 4.36 0.75 -3.78
CA ILE A 59 5.00 0.32 -2.53
C ILE A 59 5.93 -0.87 -2.78
N LEU A 60 5.45 -1.91 -3.45
CA LEU A 60 6.28 -3.10 -3.68
C LEU A 60 7.40 -2.79 -4.68
N GLY A 61 7.15 -1.92 -5.65
CA GLY A 61 8.18 -1.41 -6.55
C GLY A 61 9.33 -0.77 -5.80
N GLU A 62 9.02 0.21 -4.96
CA GLU A 62 10.02 0.95 -4.19
C GLU A 62 10.76 0.04 -3.20
N GLU A 63 10.03 -0.72 -2.39
CA GLU A 63 10.59 -1.55 -1.32
C GLU A 63 11.44 -2.72 -1.84
N VAL A 64 11.09 -3.31 -2.98
CA VAL A 64 11.82 -4.44 -3.57
C VAL A 64 13.00 -3.98 -4.43
N SER A 65 12.88 -2.84 -5.12
CA SER A 65 13.90 -2.38 -6.08
C SER A 65 15.27 -2.09 -5.45
N GLU A 66 15.30 -1.71 -4.17
CA GLU A 66 16.55 -1.40 -3.48
C GLU A 66 17.18 -2.62 -2.79
N GLY A 67 16.42 -3.72 -2.67
CA GLY A 67 16.82 -4.94 -1.99
C GLY A 67 17.24 -6.07 -2.92
N ARG A 68 18.15 -6.93 -2.45
CA ARG A 68 18.57 -8.13 -3.16
C ARG A 68 17.64 -9.32 -2.84
N PRO A 69 17.13 -10.04 -3.87
CA PRO A 69 16.36 -11.26 -3.66
C PRO A 69 17.15 -12.29 -2.84
N GLY A 70 16.47 -12.95 -1.90
CA GLY A 70 17.03 -14.02 -1.05
C GLY A 70 17.91 -13.53 0.10
N SER A 71 18.36 -12.26 0.10
CA SER A 71 18.97 -11.65 1.28
C SER A 71 18.04 -10.62 1.90
N ASP A 72 17.63 -9.61 1.14
CA ASP A 72 16.90 -8.47 1.67
C ASP A 72 15.40 -8.72 1.63
N TRP A 73 14.91 -9.55 0.72
CA TRP A 73 13.53 -9.97 0.68
C TRP A 73 13.37 -11.39 0.14
N GLU A 74 12.32 -12.07 0.59
CA GLU A 74 11.96 -13.42 0.16
C GLU A 74 10.44 -13.64 0.26
N VAL A 75 9.90 -14.40 -0.69
CA VAL A 75 8.51 -14.87 -0.63
C VAL A 75 8.48 -16.07 0.31
N VAL A 76 7.86 -15.91 1.47
CA VAL A 76 7.80 -16.95 2.53
C VAL A 76 6.62 -17.89 2.27
N GLU A 77 5.48 -17.32 1.91
CA GLU A 77 4.27 -18.03 1.51
C GLU A 77 3.72 -17.39 0.25
N THR A 78 2.76 -18.04 -0.43
CA THR A 78 2.21 -17.53 -1.69
C THR A 78 1.68 -16.10 -1.57
N ASP A 79 1.16 -15.70 -0.43
CA ASP A 79 0.58 -14.38 -0.17
C ASP A 79 1.43 -13.50 0.76
N SER A 80 2.63 -13.96 1.13
CA SER A 80 3.44 -13.34 2.18
C SER A 80 4.88 -13.09 1.73
N LEU A 81 5.28 -11.82 1.77
CA LEU A 81 6.63 -11.35 1.41
C LEU A 81 7.32 -10.86 2.68
N SER A 82 8.43 -11.49 3.05
CA SER A 82 9.33 -10.99 4.09
C SER A 82 10.34 -10.05 3.45
N LEU A 83 10.62 -8.91 4.08
CA LEU A 83 11.60 -7.97 3.56
C LEU A 83 12.30 -7.14 4.65
N ARG A 84 13.45 -6.61 4.23
CA ARG A 84 14.25 -5.57 4.85
C ARG A 84 14.10 -4.33 3.98
N ALA A 85 13.15 -3.50 4.38
CA ALA A 85 12.82 -2.24 3.71
C ALA A 85 13.93 -1.21 3.96
N PHE A 86 14.52 -0.62 2.92
CA PHE A 86 15.55 0.41 3.09
C PHE A 86 14.95 1.68 3.72
N ARG A 87 15.66 2.25 4.71
CA ARG A 87 15.20 3.43 5.46
C ARG A 87 16.21 4.57 5.51
N GLY A 88 17.45 4.31 5.12
CA GLY A 88 18.46 5.34 5.06
C GLY A 88 19.88 4.78 5.05
N MET A 89 20.83 5.70 4.97
CA MET A 89 22.25 5.40 4.95
C MET A 89 23.01 6.26 5.95
N GLY A 90 24.06 5.70 6.52
CA GLY A 90 24.99 6.36 7.42
C GLY A 90 26.41 6.29 6.90
N LEU A 91 27.07 7.44 6.74
CA LEU A 91 28.52 7.50 6.50
C LEU A 91 29.23 7.43 7.85
N ILE A 92 30.13 6.47 8.02
CA ILE A 92 30.83 6.27 9.29
C ILE A 92 31.97 7.29 9.38
N GLU A 93 31.98 8.09 10.44
CA GLU A 93 32.99 9.13 10.61
C GLU A 93 34.36 8.50 10.91
N SER A 94 35.39 8.95 10.18
CA SER A 94 36.76 8.47 10.34
C SER A 94 37.29 8.84 11.72
N GLY A 95 37.76 7.85 12.49
CA GLY A 95 38.35 8.05 13.82
C GLY A 95 37.36 8.01 14.99
N ALA A 96 36.06 7.92 14.74
CA ALA A 96 35.01 7.84 15.77
C ALA A 96 34.50 6.39 15.94
N ARG A 97 35.44 5.44 16.10
CA ARG A 97 35.16 4.01 16.28
C ARG A 97 35.75 3.55 17.60
N VAL A 98 34.89 3.17 18.56
CA VAL A 98 35.32 2.60 19.84
C VAL A 98 34.61 1.26 20.04
N GLY A 99 35.29 0.17 19.69
CA GLY A 99 34.75 -1.18 19.79
C GLY A 99 33.48 -1.37 18.94
N ARG A 100 32.32 -1.40 19.61
CA ARG A 100 30.99 -1.60 19.01
C ARG A 100 30.22 -0.30 18.78
N THR A 101 30.78 0.82 19.22
CA THR A 101 30.19 2.15 19.07
C THR A 101 30.79 2.84 17.86
N VAL A 102 29.93 3.34 16.98
CA VAL A 102 30.31 4.07 15.77
C VAL A 102 29.53 5.36 15.69
N THR A 103 30.23 6.45 15.39
CA THR A 103 29.57 7.70 15.02
C THR A 103 29.27 7.69 13.53
N VAL A 104 28.03 7.95 13.19
CA VAL A 104 27.55 8.02 11.81
C VAL A 104 26.96 9.38 11.52
N CYS A 105 27.28 9.86 10.34
CA CYS A 105 26.48 10.86 9.68
C CYS A 105 25.34 10.17 8.93
N PHE A 106 24.11 10.30 9.40
CA PHE A 106 22.97 9.56 8.90
C PHE A 106 22.00 10.45 8.11
N ARG A 107 21.47 9.89 7.01
CA ARG A 107 20.36 10.43 6.25
C ARG A 107 19.34 9.32 5.99
N GLY A 108 18.10 9.57 6.37
CA GLY A 108 16.99 8.66 6.15
C GLY A 108 15.65 9.36 6.29
N PHE A 109 14.58 8.61 6.04
CA PHE A 109 13.21 9.11 6.11
C PHE A 109 12.71 9.29 7.56
N ARG A 110 13.35 8.61 8.52
CA ARG A 110 13.03 8.68 9.95
C ARG A 110 14.26 8.38 10.81
N SER A 111 14.14 8.63 12.11
CA SER A 111 15.14 8.16 13.09
C SER A 111 15.20 6.62 13.13
N PRO A 112 16.40 6.03 13.27
CA PRO A 112 16.58 4.60 13.49
C PRO A 112 15.89 4.14 14.78
N ALA A 113 15.38 2.91 14.77
CA ALA A 113 14.67 2.27 15.86
C ALA A 113 15.25 0.86 16.08
N PRO A 114 16.14 0.68 17.08
CA PRO A 114 16.87 -0.57 17.36
C PRO A 114 15.98 -1.83 17.43
N GLU A 115 14.77 -1.69 17.96
CA GLU A 115 13.83 -2.79 18.19
C GLU A 115 13.30 -3.45 16.91
N LYS A 116 13.42 -2.79 15.77
CA LYS A 116 12.89 -3.26 14.48
C LYS A 116 13.87 -3.13 13.32
N ASP A 117 14.86 -2.26 13.47
CA ASP A 117 15.81 -2.01 12.40
C ASP A 117 16.96 -3.03 12.43
N SER A 118 17.59 -3.17 11.28
CA SER A 118 18.80 -3.96 11.07
C SER A 118 19.75 -3.16 10.21
N LEU A 119 21.04 -3.44 10.33
CA LEU A 119 22.08 -2.72 9.61
C LEU A 119 22.83 -3.68 8.68
N LEU A 120 23.15 -3.18 7.49
CA LEU A 120 24.26 -3.72 6.70
C LEU A 120 25.41 -2.72 6.75
N MET A 121 26.58 -3.16 7.21
CA MET A 121 27.79 -2.36 7.25
C MET A 121 28.75 -2.79 6.14
N LEU A 122 29.20 -1.83 5.33
CA LEU A 122 30.22 -2.03 4.31
C LEU A 122 31.60 -1.84 4.93
N GLY A 123 32.37 -2.93 5.00
CA GLY A 123 33.78 -2.89 5.40
C GLY A 123 34.66 -2.20 4.36
N GLY A 124 35.86 -1.79 4.78
CA GLY A 124 36.89 -1.27 3.87
C GLY A 124 37.39 -2.30 2.85
N ASP A 125 37.13 -3.58 3.09
CA ASP A 125 37.35 -4.70 2.16
C ASP A 125 36.26 -4.83 1.07
N GLY A 126 35.25 -3.95 1.10
CA GLY A 126 34.13 -3.96 0.16
C GLY A 126 33.05 -5.00 0.47
N ARG A 127 33.12 -5.71 1.61
CA ARG A 127 32.12 -6.71 2.00
C ARG A 127 31.02 -6.11 2.87
N TRP A 128 29.78 -6.53 2.61
CA TRP A 128 28.63 -6.20 3.44
C TRP A 128 28.48 -7.22 4.56
N THR A 129 28.39 -6.74 5.81
CA THR A 129 28.14 -7.56 6.99
C THR A 129 26.85 -7.11 7.66
N ALA A 130 25.94 -8.05 7.93
CA ALA A 130 24.74 -7.78 8.70
C ALA A 130 25.08 -7.66 10.19
N VAL A 131 24.58 -6.61 10.83
CA VAL A 131 24.67 -6.39 12.27
C VAL A 131 23.33 -5.84 12.79
N ASP A 132 23.06 -6.03 14.06
CA ASP A 132 21.90 -5.43 14.71
C ASP A 132 22.27 -4.04 15.22
N LEU A 133 21.34 -3.10 15.08
CA LEU A 133 21.39 -1.84 15.80
C LEU A 133 20.83 -2.09 17.19
N GLU A 134 21.65 -1.96 18.23
CA GLU A 134 21.23 -2.22 19.61
C GLU A 134 20.87 -0.94 20.35
N HIS A 135 21.60 0.13 20.08
CA HIS A 135 21.36 1.43 20.67
C HIS A 135 21.66 2.54 19.67
N ARG A 136 20.93 3.65 19.81
CA ARG A 136 21.22 4.87 19.06
C ARG A 136 21.00 6.10 19.90
N THR A 137 21.88 7.07 19.75
CA THR A 137 21.78 8.40 20.35
C THR A 137 21.99 9.45 19.29
N ARG A 138 21.07 10.42 19.18
CA ARG A 138 21.27 11.58 18.32
C ARG A 138 22.18 12.55 19.05
N ILE A 139 23.33 12.84 18.46
CA ILE A 139 24.38 13.67 19.10
C ILE A 139 24.58 15.03 18.41
N GLY A 140 23.90 15.29 17.28
CA GLY A 140 23.89 16.61 16.65
C GLY A 140 23.05 16.67 15.38
N SER A 141 22.83 17.89 14.88
CA SER A 141 22.16 18.15 13.60
C SER A 141 23.12 18.20 12.42
N ASP A 142 24.42 18.42 12.67
CA ASP A 142 25.32 18.86 11.60
C ASP A 142 26.35 17.80 11.28
N CYS A 143 26.14 17.15 10.13
CA CYS A 143 27.23 16.56 9.38
C CYS A 143 27.81 17.60 8.43
N SER A 144 29.14 17.66 8.33
CA SER A 144 29.91 18.64 7.55
C SER A 144 29.32 18.97 6.16
N GLY A 145 28.39 19.93 6.10
CA GLY A 145 27.91 20.58 4.87
C GLY A 145 26.75 19.92 4.11
N ALA A 146 26.08 18.87 4.62
CA ALA A 146 25.02 18.20 3.88
C ALA A 146 23.63 18.39 4.51
N ALA A 147 22.75 19.14 3.83
CA ALA A 147 21.38 19.36 4.28
C ALA A 147 20.59 18.04 4.40
N GLY A 148 19.83 17.89 5.49
CA GLY A 148 19.01 16.72 5.76
C GLY A 148 19.76 15.51 6.33
N TRP A 149 21.06 15.65 6.63
CA TRP A 149 21.81 14.67 7.40
C TRP A 149 21.85 15.08 8.87
N TRP A 150 22.03 14.12 9.78
CA TRP A 150 22.27 14.40 11.19
C TRP A 150 23.24 13.37 11.79
N ARG A 151 23.89 13.75 12.90
CA ARG A 151 24.88 12.89 13.54
C ARG A 151 24.22 12.00 14.59
N GLU A 152 24.47 10.71 14.50
CA GLU A 152 24.08 9.72 15.50
C GLU A 152 25.28 8.91 15.97
N GLU A 153 25.23 8.47 17.22
CA GLU A 153 26.08 7.43 17.76
C GLU A 153 25.28 6.14 17.79
N TRP A 154 25.80 5.09 17.15
CA TRP A 154 25.18 3.77 17.09
C TRP A 154 26.02 2.76 17.84
N THR A 155 25.37 1.92 18.65
CA THR A 155 25.95 0.69 19.19
C THR A 155 25.43 -0.49 18.39
N VAL A 156 26.35 -1.30 17.87
CA VAL A 156 26.02 -2.44 17.01
C VAL A 156 26.37 -3.79 17.66
N SER A 157 25.70 -4.86 17.24
CA SER A 157 25.90 -6.19 17.83
C SER A 157 27.30 -6.78 17.63
N ARG A 158 28.01 -6.36 16.59
CA ARG A 158 29.40 -6.75 16.31
C ARG A 158 30.25 -5.57 15.90
N ALA A 159 31.43 -5.46 16.50
CA ALA A 159 32.44 -4.46 16.11
C ALA A 159 32.78 -4.61 14.63
N SER A 160 32.76 -3.48 13.91
CA SER A 160 33.08 -3.41 12.48
C SER A 160 34.17 -2.36 12.29
N PRO A 161 35.43 -2.69 12.63
CA PRO A 161 36.50 -1.70 12.79
C PRO A 161 36.82 -0.97 11.49
N ASP A 162 36.54 -1.56 10.33
CA ASP A 162 36.84 -1.00 9.01
C ASP A 162 35.61 -0.49 8.26
N ALA A 163 34.44 -0.42 8.92
CA ALA A 163 33.22 -0.07 8.22
C ALA A 163 33.20 1.41 7.79
N VAL A 164 32.90 1.66 6.51
CA VAL A 164 32.88 3.00 5.89
C VAL A 164 31.46 3.53 5.67
N LEU A 165 30.51 2.62 5.48
CA LEU A 165 29.11 2.94 5.18
C LEU A 165 28.20 1.96 5.91
N ALA A 166 27.05 2.44 6.36
CA ALA A 166 25.99 1.61 6.89
C ALA A 166 24.68 1.89 6.12
N ARG A 167 23.91 0.84 5.86
CA ARG A 167 22.54 0.92 5.35
C ARG A 167 21.59 0.45 6.45
N LEU A 168 20.56 1.24 6.71
CA LEU A 168 19.53 0.96 7.69
C LEU A 168 18.32 0.35 6.99
N PHE A 169 17.86 -0.77 7.52
CA PHE A 169 16.68 -1.47 7.03
C PHE A 169 15.67 -1.70 8.14
N GLU A 170 14.38 -1.52 7.86
CA GLU A 170 13.29 -1.95 8.73
C GLU A 170 12.89 -3.39 8.38
N ARG A 171 12.81 -4.27 9.38
CA ARG A 171 12.28 -5.62 9.18
C ARG A 171 10.75 -5.61 9.16
N GLY A 172 10.18 -6.18 8.12
CA GLY A 172 8.74 -6.26 7.97
C GLY A 172 8.28 -7.40 7.06
N SER A 173 6.96 -7.54 6.97
CA SER A 173 6.33 -8.47 6.04
C SER A 173 5.09 -7.83 5.40
N TYR A 174 4.94 -7.99 4.10
CA TYR A 174 3.71 -7.69 3.38
C TYR A 174 2.88 -8.95 3.23
N HIS A 175 1.57 -8.78 3.32
CA HIS A 175 0.60 -9.86 3.17
C HIS A 175 -0.51 -9.42 2.21
N LEU A 176 -0.87 -10.29 1.28
CA LEU A 176 -2.05 -10.18 0.42
C LEU A 176 -3.20 -11.00 1.00
N THR A 177 -3.48 -10.82 2.29
CA THR A 177 -4.51 -11.56 3.03
C THR A 177 -5.66 -10.66 3.48
N ASP A 178 -6.80 -11.29 3.78
CA ASP A 178 -7.92 -10.63 4.46
C ASP A 178 -8.41 -9.37 3.73
N GLY A 179 -8.47 -9.42 2.39
CA GLY A 179 -9.05 -8.35 1.60
C GLY A 179 -8.08 -7.25 1.14
N ALA A 180 -6.85 -7.16 1.64
CA ALA A 180 -6.01 -5.98 1.41
C ALA A 180 -4.51 -6.31 1.35
N LEU A 181 -3.71 -5.38 0.81
CA LEU A 181 -2.29 -5.35 1.10
C LEU A 181 -2.13 -4.90 2.55
N ARG A 182 -1.52 -5.72 3.38
CA ARG A 182 -1.27 -5.44 4.79
C ARG A 182 0.23 -5.45 5.07
N TYR A 183 0.69 -4.53 5.90
CA TYR A 183 2.06 -4.51 6.39
C TYR A 183 2.10 -4.92 7.86
N ARG A 184 3.03 -5.80 8.19
CA ARG A 184 3.37 -6.16 9.56
C ARG A 184 4.80 -5.76 9.85
N ARG A 185 4.97 -4.90 10.85
CA ARG A 185 6.27 -4.42 11.32
C ARG A 185 6.80 -5.32 12.42
N GLY A 186 7.94 -5.98 12.22
CA GLY A 186 8.51 -6.92 13.19
C GLY A 186 7.47 -7.91 13.73
N LEU A 187 7.29 -7.95 15.06
CA LEU A 187 6.31 -8.80 15.75
C LEU A 187 4.95 -8.10 16.00
N GLY A 188 4.70 -6.93 15.43
CA GLY A 188 3.46 -6.17 15.61
C GLY A 188 2.24 -6.76 14.89
N GLY A 189 1.11 -6.08 15.03
CA GLY A 189 -0.11 -6.40 14.27
C GLY A 189 -0.01 -6.05 12.78
N ARG A 190 -0.93 -6.59 11.98
CA ARG A 190 -1.07 -6.28 10.55
C ARG A 190 -1.90 -5.01 10.37
N GLN A 191 -1.35 -4.02 9.67
CA GLN A 191 -2.06 -2.78 9.31
C GLN A 191 -2.41 -2.80 7.81
N PRO A 192 -3.68 -2.56 7.43
CA PRO A 192 -4.05 -2.44 6.02
C PRO A 192 -3.45 -1.17 5.40
N LEU A 193 -2.89 -1.33 4.20
CA LEU A 193 -2.35 -0.25 3.38
C LEU A 193 -3.24 0.08 2.18
N THR A 194 -4.15 -0.83 1.82
CA THR A 194 -5.14 -0.64 0.74
C THR A 194 -6.54 -0.92 1.26
N ALA A 195 -7.55 -0.56 0.46
CA ALA A 195 -8.93 -0.95 0.71
C ALA A 195 -9.09 -2.48 0.72
N GLU A 196 -10.14 -2.96 1.39
CA GLU A 196 -10.47 -4.39 1.52
C GLU A 196 -11.18 -4.95 0.28
N VAL A 197 -10.55 -4.79 -0.89
CA VAL A 197 -11.10 -5.13 -2.21
C VAL A 197 -10.37 -6.28 -2.90
N ILE A 198 -9.31 -6.83 -2.31
CA ILE A 198 -8.57 -8.00 -2.83
C ILE A 198 -9.33 -9.28 -2.48
N GLU A 199 -9.68 -10.08 -3.48
CA GLU A 199 -10.32 -11.39 -3.30
C GLU A 199 -9.29 -12.49 -3.11
N THR A 200 -8.27 -12.52 -3.98
CA THR A 200 -7.11 -13.39 -3.86
C THR A 200 -5.86 -12.62 -4.25
N GLY A 201 -4.72 -12.99 -3.69
CA GLY A 201 -3.45 -12.39 -4.06
C GLY A 201 -2.29 -13.35 -3.84
N SER A 202 -1.26 -13.20 -4.66
CA SER A 202 -0.04 -13.96 -4.54
C SER A 202 1.19 -13.16 -4.98
N PHE A 203 2.30 -13.33 -4.27
CA PHE A 203 3.62 -12.91 -4.71
C PHE A 203 4.26 -13.99 -5.57
N ILE A 204 4.97 -13.54 -6.60
CA ILE A 204 5.67 -14.38 -7.56
C ILE A 204 7.14 -14.03 -7.46
N SER A 205 7.93 -14.95 -6.91
CA SER A 205 9.39 -14.90 -7.02
C SER A 205 9.82 -16.14 -7.79
N ARG A 206 10.44 -15.95 -8.96
CA ARG A 206 11.04 -17.08 -9.66
C ARG A 206 12.47 -17.23 -9.15
N SER A 207 12.85 -18.48 -8.88
CA SER A 207 14.02 -18.80 -8.06
C SER A 207 15.38 -18.52 -8.72
N ARG A 208 15.44 -17.94 -9.92
CA ARG A 208 16.72 -17.68 -10.60
C ARG A 208 17.21 -16.26 -10.32
N PRO A 209 18.51 -16.06 -10.10
CA PRO A 209 19.11 -14.73 -10.08
C PRO A 209 18.75 -13.95 -11.34
N GLY A 210 18.17 -12.76 -11.18
CA GLY A 210 17.73 -11.90 -12.29
C GLY A 210 16.30 -12.11 -12.76
N ASP A 211 15.54 -13.04 -12.17
CA ASP A 211 14.10 -13.09 -12.42
C ASP A 211 13.39 -11.92 -11.74
N PRO A 212 12.44 -11.25 -12.43
CA PRO A 212 11.72 -10.12 -11.86
C PRO A 212 10.82 -10.57 -10.70
N PHE A 213 10.77 -9.75 -9.65
CA PHE A 213 9.75 -9.89 -8.62
C PHE A 213 8.39 -9.57 -9.24
N GLY A 214 7.36 -10.35 -8.91
CA GLY A 214 6.02 -10.15 -9.41
C GLY A 214 4.97 -10.31 -8.33
N TRP A 215 3.76 -9.85 -8.65
CA TRP A 215 2.58 -10.10 -7.86
C TRP A 215 1.37 -10.25 -8.77
N GLU A 216 0.40 -11.02 -8.30
CA GLU A 216 -0.89 -11.22 -8.94
C GLU A 216 -1.98 -11.01 -7.90
N ILE A 217 -3.01 -10.24 -8.24
CA ILE A 217 -4.20 -10.09 -7.40
C ILE A 217 -5.45 -10.24 -8.25
N THR A 218 -6.51 -10.73 -7.61
CA THR A 218 -7.87 -10.66 -8.11
C THR A 218 -8.63 -9.69 -7.22
N LEU A 219 -9.31 -8.71 -7.83
CA LEU A 219 -10.15 -7.78 -7.09
C LEU A 219 -11.59 -8.29 -7.04
N ARG A 220 -12.23 -8.10 -5.88
CA ARG A 220 -13.65 -8.40 -5.68
C ARG A 220 -14.47 -7.47 -6.57
N SER A 221 -15.09 -8.03 -7.60
CA SER A 221 -16.14 -7.36 -8.35
C SER A 221 -17.42 -7.39 -7.51
N GLN A 222 -17.86 -6.25 -6.97
CA GLN A 222 -19.27 -6.15 -6.60
C GLN A 222 -20.06 -6.10 -7.90
N GLY A 223 -20.67 -7.23 -8.25
CA GLY A 223 -21.53 -7.34 -9.41
C GLY A 223 -22.58 -6.25 -9.39
N ARG A 224 -22.72 -5.55 -10.53
CA ARG A 224 -23.82 -4.64 -10.87
C ARG A 224 -25.10 -5.15 -10.21
N GLY A 225 -25.73 -4.35 -9.35
CA GLY A 225 -26.88 -4.67 -8.47
C GLY A 225 -28.07 -5.40 -9.11
N SER A 226 -27.83 -6.57 -9.64
CA SER A 226 -28.80 -7.60 -9.94
C SER A 226 -28.75 -8.53 -8.75
N THR A 227 -29.93 -8.77 -8.18
CA THR A 227 -30.21 -9.81 -7.19
C THR A 227 -29.20 -10.95 -7.30
N PRO A 228 -28.52 -11.35 -6.21
CA PRO A 228 -27.52 -12.41 -6.29
C PRO A 228 -28.17 -13.63 -6.91
N ARG A 229 -27.88 -13.90 -8.18
CA ARG A 229 -28.13 -15.22 -8.74
C ARG A 229 -27.16 -16.11 -7.99
N PRO A 230 -27.63 -17.15 -7.28
CA PRO A 230 -26.76 -17.98 -6.45
C PRO A 230 -25.60 -18.66 -7.24
N ASN A 231 -25.60 -18.58 -8.58
CA ASN A 231 -24.58 -19.13 -9.48
C ASN A 231 -24.15 -18.17 -10.62
N GLY A 232 -24.23 -16.86 -10.43
CA GLY A 232 -23.70 -15.91 -11.44
C GLY A 232 -22.16 -15.89 -11.42
N PRO A 233 -21.47 -15.93 -12.58
CA PRO A 233 -20.02 -15.85 -12.59
C PRO A 233 -19.56 -14.50 -12.01
N VAL A 234 -18.81 -14.54 -10.90
CA VAL A 234 -18.10 -13.38 -10.38
C VAL A 234 -17.08 -12.97 -11.44
N SER A 235 -17.23 -11.78 -12.01
CA SER A 235 -16.29 -11.26 -13.00
C SER A 235 -15.01 -10.83 -12.28
N THR A 236 -14.10 -11.76 -12.05
CA THR A 236 -12.78 -11.50 -11.49
C THR A 236 -11.86 -10.92 -12.56
N LEU A 237 -11.27 -9.75 -12.31
CA LEU A 237 -10.23 -9.18 -13.18
C LEU A 237 -8.87 -9.46 -12.53
N PRO A 238 -8.04 -10.36 -13.12
CA PRO A 238 -6.69 -10.59 -12.64
C PRO A 238 -5.80 -9.40 -13.01
N TRP A 239 -5.04 -8.91 -12.04
CA TRP A 239 -4.03 -7.88 -12.21
C TRP A 239 -2.67 -8.48 -11.90
N ARG A 240 -1.69 -8.17 -12.74
CA ARG A 240 -0.30 -8.60 -12.56
C ARG A 240 0.62 -7.40 -12.64
N GLY A 241 1.58 -7.35 -11.73
CA GLY A 241 2.65 -6.36 -11.73
C GLY A 241 3.99 -7.04 -11.50
N GLY A 242 5.08 -6.34 -11.84
CA GLY A 242 6.42 -6.81 -11.55
C GLY A 242 7.46 -5.70 -11.56
N VAL A 243 8.59 -6.00 -10.94
CA VAL A 243 9.76 -5.14 -10.75
C VAL A 243 10.96 -5.86 -11.35
N TRP A 244 11.71 -5.17 -12.20
CA TRP A 244 12.90 -5.67 -12.89
C TRP A 244 14.18 -5.39 -12.11
#